data_AF-F0GIZ6-F1
#
_entry.id   AF-F0GIZ6-F1
#
_cell.length_a   1.000
_cell.length_b   1.000
_cell.length_c   1.000
_cell.angle_alpha   90.00
_cell.angle_beta   90.00
_cell.angle_gamma   90.00
#
_symmetry.space_group_name_H-M   'P 1'
#
loop_
_entity.id
_entity.type
_entity.pdbx_description
1 polymer ?
#
loop_
_entity_poly.entity_id
_entity_poly.type
_entity_poly.pdbx_seq_one_letter_code
_entity_poly.pdbx_strand_id
1 'polypeptide(L)'
;LAARVAAYGQVAAGMVAADEVVKVAMGGYAFGQVEIAAYTALVAAADAAGEVEIRACCERILQQERHMALWLLQYLPELTVAFLDRSAVDRIDAKR
;
A
#
# COMPACT_ATOMS: atom_id res chain seq x y z
N LEU A 1 -4.13 18.08 5.47
CA LEU A 1 -5.49 17.99 4.86
C LEU A 1 -5.47 17.33 3.48
N ALA A 2 -4.62 17.77 2.54
CA ALA A 2 -4.57 17.24 1.18
C ALA A 2 -4.32 15.71 1.10
N ALA A 3 -3.38 15.17 1.88
CA ALA A 3 -3.13 13.72 1.94
C ALA A 3 -4.34 12.91 2.44
N ARG A 4 -5.08 13.44 3.43
CA ARG A 4 -6.34 12.83 3.90
C ARG A 4 -7.42 12.86 2.81
N VAL A 5 -7.57 13.98 2.11
CA VAL A 5 -8.55 14.11 1.00
C VAL A 5 -8.18 13.19 -0.17
N ALA A 6 -6.90 13.06 -0.50
CA ALA A 6 -6.42 12.12 -1.50
C ALA A 6 -6.68 10.66 -1.10
N ALA A 7 -6.41 10.30 0.17
CA ALA A 7 -6.73 8.98 0.70
C ALA A 7 -8.24 8.68 0.63
N TYR A 8 -9.10 9.63 1.04
CA TYR A 8 -10.56 9.47 0.91
C TYR A 8 -11.03 9.37 -0.55
N GLY A 9 -10.41 10.13 -1.48
CA GLY A 9 -10.72 10.07 -2.90
C GLY A 9 -10.35 8.73 -3.55
N GLN A 10 -9.22 8.15 -3.15
CA GLN A 10 -8.81 6.80 -3.59
C GLN A 10 -9.77 5.72 -3.05
N VAL A 11 -10.16 5.80 -1.78
CA VAL A 11 -11.13 4.87 -1.17
C VAL A 11 -12.50 4.98 -1.85
N ALA A 12 -13.00 6.19 -2.10
CA ALA A 12 -14.30 6.40 -2.74
C ALA A 12 -14.33 5.95 -4.21
N ALA A 13 -13.23 6.08 -4.94
CA ALA A 13 -13.12 5.62 -6.33
C ALA A 13 -12.99 4.08 -6.45
N GLY A 14 -12.51 3.40 -5.40
CA GLY A 14 -12.43 1.94 -5.33
C GLY A 14 -13.79 1.26 -5.15
N MET A 15 -14.69 1.86 -4.36
CA MET A 15 -15.98 1.27 -3.94
C MET A 15 -17.03 1.07 -5.07
N VAL A 16 -16.78 1.54 -6.29
CA VAL A 16 -17.79 1.55 -7.37
C VAL A 16 -17.48 0.49 -8.45
N ALA A 17 -16.37 -0.23 -8.37
CA ALA A 17 -15.99 -1.23 -9.36
C ALA A 17 -15.86 -2.63 -8.72
N ALA A 18 -16.30 -3.67 -9.44
CA ALA A 18 -16.30 -5.04 -8.92
C ALA A 18 -14.90 -5.53 -8.53
N ASP A 19 -13.83 -4.97 -9.12
CA ASP A 19 -12.42 -5.28 -8.91
C ASP A 19 -11.75 -4.46 -7.77
N GLU A 20 -12.54 -3.94 -6.82
CA GLU A 20 -12.06 -3.12 -5.70
C GLU A 20 -10.88 -3.77 -4.97
N VAL A 21 -10.93 -5.09 -4.71
CA VAL A 21 -9.87 -5.80 -3.98
C VAL A 21 -8.53 -5.78 -4.72
N VAL A 22 -8.54 -5.92 -6.05
CA VAL A 22 -7.33 -5.87 -6.89
C VAL A 22 -6.79 -4.44 -6.94
N LYS A 23 -7.68 -3.46 -7.13
CA LYS A 23 -7.31 -2.04 -7.13
C LYS A 23 -6.76 -1.57 -5.80
N VAL A 24 -7.31 -2.01 -4.68
CA VAL A 24 -6.82 -1.70 -3.33
C VAL A 24 -5.42 -2.30 -3.13
N ALA A 25 -5.17 -3.53 -3.58
CA ALA A 25 -3.82 -4.12 -3.51
C ALA A 25 -2.80 -3.34 -4.37
N MET A 26 -3.18 -2.95 -5.58
CA MET A 26 -2.34 -2.10 -6.45
C MET A 26 -2.07 -0.73 -5.82
N GLY A 27 -3.10 -0.10 -5.26
CA GLY A 27 -3.01 1.17 -4.55
C GLY A 27 -2.13 1.09 -3.31
N GLY A 28 -2.27 0.02 -2.53
CA GLY A 28 -1.41 -0.28 -1.37
C GLY A 28 0.05 -0.42 -1.77
N TYR A 29 0.35 -1.13 -2.86
CA TYR A 29 1.72 -1.26 -3.37
C TYR A 29 2.29 0.11 -3.78
N ALA A 30 1.52 0.90 -4.54
CA ALA A 30 1.94 2.23 -4.97
C ALA A 30 2.17 3.18 -3.77
N PHE A 31 1.31 3.13 -2.76
CA PHE A 31 1.44 3.93 -1.55
C PHE A 31 2.66 3.50 -0.72
N GLY A 32 2.91 2.19 -0.60
CA GLY A 32 4.11 1.68 0.06
C GLY A 32 5.42 2.22 -0.56
N GLN A 33 5.46 2.45 -1.88
CA GLN A 33 6.62 3.11 -2.51
C GLN A 33 6.79 4.57 -2.07
N VAL A 34 5.69 5.30 -1.86
CA VAL A 34 5.73 6.66 -1.31
C VAL A 34 6.27 6.65 0.11
N GLU A 35 5.84 5.69 0.93
CA GLU A 35 6.32 5.55 2.32
C GLU A 35 7.81 5.17 2.37
N ILE A 36 8.26 4.24 1.52
CA ILE A 36 9.68 3.90 1.36
C ILE A 36 10.51 5.16 1.02
N ALA A 37 10.04 5.97 0.07
CA ALA A 37 10.72 7.21 -0.30
C ALA A 37 10.73 8.22 0.86
N ALA A 38 9.61 8.38 1.56
CA ALA A 38 9.48 9.28 2.70
C ALA A 38 10.41 8.89 3.86
N TYR A 39 10.43 7.61 4.25
CA TYR A 39 11.30 7.14 5.33
C TYR A 39 12.77 7.18 4.94
N THR A 40 13.11 6.96 3.66
CA THR A 40 14.48 7.18 3.17
C THR A 40 14.92 8.64 3.36
N ALA A 41 14.06 9.61 3.02
CA ALA A 41 14.35 11.01 3.26
C ALA A 41 14.44 11.36 4.75
N LEU A 42 13.57 10.79 5.59
CA LEU A 42 13.59 11.00 7.03
C LEU A 42 14.83 10.42 7.71
N VAL A 43 15.32 9.26 7.26
CA VAL A 43 16.60 8.69 7.74
C VAL A 43 17.75 9.66 7.46
N ALA A 44 17.83 10.21 6.24
CA ALA A 44 18.86 11.18 5.89
C ALA A 44 18.73 12.48 6.70
N ALA A 45 17.51 12.97 6.91
CA ALA A 45 17.25 14.17 7.71
C ALA A 45 17.63 13.97 9.19
N ALA A 46 17.29 12.82 9.77
CA ALA A 46 17.65 12.49 11.15
C ALA A 46 19.17 12.34 11.33
N ASP A 47 19.86 11.73 10.36
CA ASP A 47 21.32 11.62 10.37
C ASP A 47 21.99 13.01 10.32
N ALA A 48 21.51 13.88 9.44
CA ALA A 48 22.00 15.27 9.34
C ALA A 48 21.72 16.10 10.61
N ALA A 49 20.65 15.81 11.33
CA ALA A 49 20.29 16.47 12.59
C ALA A 49 20.99 15.86 13.82
N GLY A 50 21.70 14.73 13.68
CA GLY A 50 22.30 14.01 14.81
C GLY A 50 21.29 13.26 15.68
N GLU A 51 20.07 13.04 15.18
CA GLU A 51 18.95 12.43 15.90
C GLU A 51 18.96 10.89 15.76
N VAL A 52 19.86 10.24 16.50
CA VAL A 52 20.15 8.79 16.37
C VAL A 52 18.92 7.92 16.65
N GLU A 53 18.11 8.25 17.66
CA GLU A 53 16.92 7.47 18.01
C GLU A 53 15.83 7.56 16.94
N ILE A 54 15.64 8.75 16.36
CA ILE A 54 14.69 8.99 15.27
C ILE A 54 15.15 8.22 14.04
N ARG A 55 16.44 8.31 13.69
CA ARG A 55 17.02 7.56 12.58
C ARG A 55 16.75 6.05 12.72
N ALA A 56 17.07 5.47 13.87
CA ALA A 56 16.85 4.05 14.14
C ALA A 56 15.36 3.67 14.07
N CYS A 57 14.45 4.56 14.50
CA CYS A 57 13.01 4.36 14.35
C CYS A 57 12.59 4.34 12.87
N CYS A 58 13.02 5.34 12.10
CA CYS A 58 12.72 5.44 10.67
C CYS A 58 13.29 4.26 9.86
N GLU A 59 14.51 3.79 10.18
CA GLU A 59 15.10 2.61 9.52
C GLU A 59 14.28 1.34 9.76
N ARG A 60 13.76 1.13 10.98
CA ARG A 60 12.88 -0.01 11.27
C ARG A 60 11.59 0.06 10.47
N ILE A 61 10.94 1.22 10.42
CA ILE A 61 9.70 1.39 9.65
C ILE A 61 9.98 1.21 8.16
N LEU A 62 11.08 1.76 7.64
CA LEU A 62 11.50 1.56 6.26
C LEU A 62 11.60 0.07 5.87
N GLN A 63 12.13 -0.80 6.75
CA GLN A 63 12.13 -2.24 6.47
C GLN A 63 10.73 -2.84 6.44
N GLN A 64 9.83 -2.40 7.33
CA GLN A 64 8.42 -2.85 7.32
C GLN A 64 7.73 -2.47 6.01
N GLU A 65 7.91 -1.23 5.53
CA GLU A 65 7.29 -0.78 4.27
C GLU A 65 7.86 -1.51 3.04
N ARG A 66 9.17 -1.79 3.03
CA ARG A 66 9.78 -2.61 1.98
C ARG A 66 9.21 -4.03 1.95
N HIS A 67 9.03 -4.63 3.13
CA HIS A 67 8.43 -5.95 3.24
C HIS A 67 6.96 -5.94 2.79
N MET A 68 6.17 -4.94 3.21
CA MET A 68 4.77 -4.80 2.82
C MET A 68 4.61 -4.61 1.31
N ALA A 69 5.39 -3.70 0.71
CA ALA A 69 5.34 -3.46 -0.73
C ALA A 69 5.74 -4.71 -1.53
N LEU A 70 6.80 -5.41 -1.13
CA LEU A 70 7.20 -6.66 -1.78
C LEU A 70 6.12 -7.74 -1.66
N TRP A 71 5.52 -7.88 -0.47
CA TRP A 71 4.44 -8.83 -0.23
C TRP A 71 3.22 -8.55 -1.12
N LEU A 72 2.76 -7.29 -1.16
CA LEU A 72 1.63 -6.91 -2.00
C LEU A 72 1.88 -7.22 -3.48
N LEU A 73 3.07 -6.89 -4.00
CA LEU A 73 3.42 -7.17 -5.39
C LEU A 73 3.49 -8.69 -5.66
N GLN A 74 4.05 -9.47 -4.73
CA GLN A 74 4.19 -10.92 -4.86
C GLN A 74 2.84 -11.63 -4.94
N TYR A 75 1.86 -11.23 -4.12
CA TYR A 75 0.55 -11.88 -4.05
C TYR A 75 -0.50 -11.28 -5.00
N LEU A 76 -0.20 -10.16 -5.65
CA LEU A 76 -1.12 -9.50 -6.59
C LEU A 76 -1.60 -10.43 -7.73
N PRO A 77 -0.76 -11.26 -8.37
CA PRO A 77 -1.23 -12.17 -9.42
C PRO A 77 -2.23 -13.22 -8.91
N GLU A 78 -1.94 -13.83 -7.76
CA GLU A 78 -2.81 -14.83 -7.13
C GLU A 78 -4.16 -14.21 -6.75
N LEU A 79 -4.13 -13.03 -6.13
CA LEU A 79 -5.34 -12.26 -5.79
C LEU A 79 -6.18 -11.97 -7.03
N THR A 80 -5.53 -11.60 -8.14
CA THR A 80 -6.20 -11.27 -9.41
C THR A 80 -6.90 -12.50 -10.01
N VAL A 81 -6.22 -13.65 -10.03
CA VAL A 81 -6.83 -14.90 -10.52
C VAL A 81 -7.99 -15.34 -9.63
N ALA A 82 -7.79 -15.33 -8.30
CA ALA A 82 -8.85 -15.67 -7.35
C ALA A 82 -10.06 -14.72 -7.44
N PHE A 83 -9.84 -13.45 -7.79
CA PHE A 83 -10.92 -12.51 -8.06
C PHE A 83 -11.69 -12.86 -9.35
N LEU A 84 -10.99 -13.17 -10.44
CA LEU A 84 -11.61 -13.57 -11.71
C LEU A 84 -12.42 -14.86 -11.56
N ASP A 85 -11.87 -15.87 -10.89
CA ASP A 85 -12.56 -17.14 -10.64
C ASP A 85 -13.86 -16.92 -9.85
N ARG A 86 -13.84 -16.06 -8.83
CA ARG A 86 -15.02 -15.70 -8.04
C ARG A 86 -16.03 -14.84 -8.79
N SER A 87 -15.58 -14.03 -9.75
CA SER A 87 -16.45 -13.15 -10.54
C SER A 87 -17.11 -13.87 -11.72
N ALA A 88 -16.49 -14.95 -12.23
CA ALA A 88 -17.02 -15.75 -13.32
C ALA A 88 -18.19 -16.66 -12.89
N VAL A 89 -18.21 -17.08 -11.63
CA VAL A 89 -19.39 -17.65 -10.99
C VAL A 89 -20.20 -16.45 -10.49
N ASP A 90 -21.47 -16.31 -10.87
CA ASP A 90 -22.34 -15.19 -10.50
C ASP A 90 -22.68 -15.19 -8.98
N ARG A 91 -21.64 -15.22 -8.14
CA ARG A 91 -21.70 -15.30 -6.69
C ARG A 91 -21.53 -13.90 -6.12
N ILE A 92 -22.46 -13.58 -5.24
CA ILE A 92 -22.62 -12.29 -4.58
C ILE A 92 -21.46 -12.02 -3.58
N ASP A 93 -20.55 -12.99 -3.36
CA ASP A 93 -19.42 -12.94 -2.42
C ASP A 93 -18.08 -12.47 -3.04
N ALA A 94 -18.04 -12.16 -4.34
CA ALA A 94 -16.85 -11.61 -5.02
C ALA A 94 -16.33 -10.29 -4.41
N LYS A 95 -17.11 -9.66 -3.54
CA LYS A 95 -16.82 -8.38 -2.86
C LYS A 95 -16.02 -8.50 -1.54
N ARG A 96 -15.74 -9.71 -1.04
CA ARG A 96 -14.99 -9.92 0.22
C ARG A 96 -13.56 -10.38 0.00
#